data_AF-A0A9P6HZB0-F1
#
_entry.id   AF-A0A9P6HZB0-F1
#
_cell.length_a   1.000
_cell.length_b   1.000
_cell.length_c   1.000
_cell.angle_alpha   90.00
_cell.angle_beta   90.00
_cell.angle_gamma   90.00
#
_symmetry.space_group_name_H-M   'P 1'
#
loop_
_entity.id
_entity.type
_entity.pdbx_description
1 polymer ?
#
loop_
_entity_poly.entity_id
_entity_poly.type
_entity_poly.pdbx_seq_one_letter_code
_entity_poly.pdbx_strand_id
1 'polypeptide(L)'
;MNTEKAAQVLRKIEDLNANHEISIIKLSEPILSAANQESRQRTSDASNASQDATTPDSLDADLAHYKELFAKLRFSYVEQVTKEKFIRAIVGDPPLIVTPQENLELEKANLEAKAELKALKVEVADMVAELERRGKELAKRYESVQLDTAKLRELPDKIIELEERIAGLKEAQAPGQSPLMNLPLAKTLELVDEKKRQQQQLDRELEQLQARVPRKRKELERLQAELQPLEVKRQNSKTAAKEARRRKDGAGGDEDDLEERGRWLRASEAALKQMLDIQAKGTSSFGKRHNKTHVLCRRCGRRSLHVQKHTCSSCGYPSAKTRKYNWSEKAKRRKTVGTGRMRYLKDVSRRFKNGFQTGVPKGSAGPAVQA
;
A
#
# COMPACT_ATOMS: atom_id res chain seq x y z
N MET A 1 31.22 17.86 -6.18
CA MET A 1 31.85 16.62 -5.66
C MET A 1 32.49 15.94 -6.84
N ASN A 2 33.79 15.62 -6.79
CA ASN A 2 34.52 15.18 -7.98
C ASN A 2 34.18 13.71 -8.30
N THR A 3 33.17 13.49 -9.14
CA THR A 3 32.84 12.19 -9.74
C THR A 3 34.06 11.53 -10.38
N GLU A 4 34.97 12.34 -10.95
CA GLU A 4 36.27 11.91 -11.48
C GLU A 4 37.18 11.27 -10.42
N LYS A 5 37.20 11.80 -9.19
CA LYS A 5 37.99 11.21 -8.09
C LYS A 5 37.39 9.87 -7.66
N ALA A 6 36.07 9.76 -7.60
CA ALA A 6 35.39 8.49 -7.29
C ALA A 6 35.67 7.42 -8.35
N ALA A 7 35.61 7.80 -9.63
CA ALA A 7 35.95 6.91 -10.75
C ALA A 7 37.42 6.47 -10.73
N GLN A 8 38.34 7.39 -10.40
CA GLN A 8 39.77 7.07 -10.28
C GLN A 8 40.04 6.09 -9.13
N VAL A 9 39.34 6.25 -7.99
CA VAL A 9 39.46 5.35 -6.84
C VAL A 9 38.87 3.97 -7.17
N LEU A 10 37.71 3.91 -7.81
CA LEU A 10 37.11 2.63 -8.25
C LEU A 10 38.04 1.86 -9.18
N ARG A 11 38.60 2.53 -10.20
CA ARG A 11 39.57 1.89 -11.11
C ARG A 11 40.77 1.33 -10.37
N LYS A 12 41.35 2.10 -9.44
CA LYS A 12 42.47 1.62 -8.61
C LYS A 12 42.09 0.39 -7.77
N ILE A 13 40.88 0.34 -7.21
CA ILE A 13 40.41 -0.82 -6.43
C ILE A 13 40.20 -2.04 -7.34
N GLU A 14 39.64 -1.83 -8.53
CA GLU A 14 39.42 -2.89 -9.52
C GLU A 14 40.75 -3.46 -10.04
N ASP A 15 41.73 -2.60 -10.34
CA ASP A 15 43.08 -3.00 -10.72
C ASP A 15 43.78 -3.79 -9.61
N LEU A 16 43.64 -3.36 -8.34
CA LEU A 16 44.22 -4.07 -7.19
C LEU A 16 43.57 -5.44 -6.98
N ASN A 17 42.26 -5.55 -7.15
CA ASN A 17 41.54 -6.82 -7.04
C ASN A 17 41.87 -7.78 -8.19
N ALA A 18 41.96 -7.29 -9.43
CA ALA A 18 42.31 -8.12 -10.60
C ALA A 18 43.72 -8.71 -10.49
N ASN A 19 44.66 -7.95 -9.91
CA ASN A 19 46.03 -8.41 -9.72
C ASN A 19 46.20 -9.41 -8.56
N HIS A 20 45.20 -9.55 -7.67
CA HIS A 20 45.26 -10.40 -6.48
C HIS A 20 44.04 -11.33 -6.39
N GLU A 21 43.88 -12.25 -7.34
CA GLU A 21 42.93 -13.36 -7.20
C GLU A 21 43.45 -14.39 -6.18
N ILE A 22 43.28 -14.07 -4.90
CA ILE A 22 43.63 -14.95 -3.79
C ILE A 22 42.50 -15.99 -3.64
N SER A 23 42.55 -17.07 -4.43
CA SER A 23 41.71 -18.24 -4.20
C SER A 23 42.49 -19.28 -3.40
N ILE A 24 41.84 -19.93 -2.44
CA ILE A 24 42.43 -21.01 -1.63
C ILE A 24 43.03 -22.08 -2.55
N ILE A 25 42.38 -22.35 -3.69
CA ILE A 25 42.81 -23.30 -4.71
C ILE A 25 44.14 -22.87 -5.34
N LYS A 26 44.26 -21.62 -5.82
CA LYS A 26 45.51 -21.09 -6.40
C LYS A 26 46.64 -20.98 -5.38
N LEU A 27 46.33 -20.72 -4.12
CA LEU A 27 47.31 -20.72 -3.03
C LEU A 27 47.77 -22.14 -2.65
N SER A 28 46.91 -23.16 -2.83
CA SER A 28 47.23 -24.55 -2.54
C SER A 28 48.01 -25.25 -3.65
N GLU A 29 47.91 -24.78 -4.90
CA GLU A 29 48.63 -25.34 -6.07
C GLU A 29 50.16 -25.41 -5.89
N PRO A 30 50.87 -24.37 -5.39
CA PRO A 30 52.30 -24.43 -5.10
C PRO A 30 52.65 -25.45 -4.01
N ILE A 31 51.78 -25.59 -3.00
CA ILE A 31 51.99 -26.50 -1.87
C ILE A 31 51.83 -27.95 -2.33
N LEU A 32 50.79 -28.23 -3.14
CA LEU A 32 50.54 -29.55 -3.72
C LEU A 32 51.59 -29.94 -4.77
N SER A 33 52.03 -28.99 -5.59
CA SER A 33 53.06 -29.25 -6.61
C SER A 33 54.45 -29.49 -6.00
N ALA A 34 54.81 -28.79 -4.92
CA ALA A 34 56.04 -29.07 -4.16
C ALA A 34 56.00 -30.46 -3.49
N ALA A 35 54.86 -30.85 -2.92
CA ALA A 35 54.68 -32.19 -2.32
C ALA A 35 54.83 -33.33 -3.34
N ASN A 36 54.32 -33.13 -4.57
CA ASN A 36 54.47 -34.11 -5.65
C ASN A 36 55.91 -34.24 -6.17
N GLN A 37 56.74 -33.19 -6.09
CA GLN A 37 58.14 -33.24 -6.55
C GLN A 37 59.06 -34.02 -5.60
N GLU A 38 58.76 -34.04 -4.29
CA GLU A 38 59.55 -34.82 -3.31
C GLU A 38 59.12 -36.29 -3.22
N SER A 39 57.91 -36.64 -3.68
CA SER A 39 57.43 -38.01 -3.66
C SER A 39 57.95 -38.84 -4.85
N ARG A 40 59.18 -39.36 -4.74
CA ARG A 40 59.54 -40.59 -5.46
C ARG A 40 58.61 -41.70 -4.97
N GLN A 41 57.62 -42.03 -5.81
CA GLN A 41 56.66 -43.12 -5.69
C GLN A 41 57.16 -44.27 -4.80
N ARG A 42 56.74 -44.27 -3.52
CA ARG A 42 56.73 -45.47 -2.69
C ARG A 42 55.36 -46.10 -2.83
N THR A 43 55.31 -47.27 -3.43
CA THR A 43 54.12 -48.10 -3.61
C THR A 43 53.73 -48.72 -2.27
N SER A 44 52.93 -48.03 -1.48
CA SER A 44 52.13 -48.63 -0.41
C SER A 44 50.75 -47.98 -0.40
N ASP A 45 49.78 -48.76 -0.86
CA ASP A 45 48.38 -48.43 -1.18
C ASP A 45 47.53 -48.10 0.06
N ALA A 46 47.70 -46.92 0.65
CA ALA A 46 46.80 -46.47 1.72
C ALA A 46 46.40 -44.99 1.70
N SER A 47 46.95 -44.16 0.80
CA SER A 47 46.83 -42.69 0.93
C SER A 47 46.30 -41.93 -0.28
N ASN A 48 45.85 -42.59 -1.35
CA ASN A 48 45.42 -41.89 -2.58
C ASN A 48 43.94 -41.44 -2.61
N ALA A 49 43.22 -41.45 -1.50
CA ALA A 49 41.78 -41.18 -1.50
C ALA A 49 41.37 -39.70 -1.37
N SER A 50 42.30 -38.75 -1.13
CA SER A 50 41.95 -37.37 -0.75
C SER A 50 42.11 -36.32 -1.86
N GLN A 51 42.31 -36.74 -3.11
CA GLN A 51 42.49 -35.80 -4.23
C GLN A 51 41.18 -35.43 -4.93
N ASP A 52 40.08 -36.13 -4.64
CA ASP A 52 38.78 -35.85 -5.25
C ASP A 52 37.96 -34.89 -4.37
N ALA A 53 37.93 -33.63 -4.80
CA ALA A 53 37.03 -32.56 -4.38
C ALA A 53 37.08 -32.15 -2.90
N THR A 54 38.09 -31.37 -2.54
CA THR A 54 38.12 -30.54 -1.31
C THR A 54 36.99 -29.52 -1.32
N THR A 55 35.83 -29.92 -0.82
CA THR A 55 34.80 -28.98 -0.37
C THR A 55 35.15 -28.55 1.05
N PRO A 56 34.80 -27.32 1.50
CA PRO A 56 35.15 -26.86 2.85
C PRO A 56 34.72 -27.84 3.96
N ASP A 57 33.58 -28.49 3.79
CA ASP A 57 33.03 -29.47 4.73
C ASP A 57 33.77 -30.83 4.71
N SER A 58 34.43 -31.19 3.59
CA SER A 58 35.21 -32.44 3.50
C SER A 58 36.58 -32.33 4.18
N LEU A 59 37.14 -31.12 4.28
CA LEU A 59 38.43 -30.89 4.92
C LEU A 59 38.44 -31.25 6.41
N ASP A 60 37.37 -30.94 7.14
CA ASP A 60 37.27 -31.26 8.57
C ASP A 60 37.17 -32.77 8.80
N ALA A 61 36.44 -33.46 7.94
CA ALA A 61 36.33 -34.92 7.96
C ALA A 61 37.68 -35.58 7.63
N ASP A 62 38.40 -35.08 6.63
CA ASP A 62 39.73 -35.55 6.27
C ASP A 62 40.74 -35.33 7.41
N LEU A 63 40.73 -34.16 8.05
CA LEU A 63 41.59 -33.88 9.20
C LEU A 63 41.34 -34.84 10.36
N ALA A 64 40.07 -35.19 10.63
CA ALA A 64 39.73 -36.16 11.66
C ALA A 64 40.24 -37.56 11.29
N HIS A 65 39.99 -38.00 10.06
CA HIS A 65 40.47 -39.28 9.53
C HIS A 65 42.00 -39.40 9.60
N TYR A 66 42.73 -38.38 9.14
CA TYR A 66 44.19 -38.38 9.16
C TYR A 66 44.76 -38.39 10.58
N LYS A 67 44.18 -37.65 11.52
CA LYS A 67 44.59 -37.68 12.93
C LYS A 67 44.47 -39.09 13.50
N GLU A 68 43.36 -39.77 13.22
CA GLU A 68 43.13 -41.14 13.68
C GLU A 68 44.08 -42.14 12.99
N LEU A 69 44.25 -42.04 11.67
CA LEU A 69 45.15 -42.88 10.89
C LEU A 69 46.59 -42.75 11.38
N PHE A 70 47.09 -41.53 11.55
CA PHE A 70 48.45 -41.29 12.03
C PHE A 70 48.64 -41.71 13.49
N ALA A 71 47.61 -41.60 14.35
CA ALA A 71 47.68 -42.13 15.71
C ALA A 71 47.84 -43.66 15.71
N LYS A 72 47.06 -44.38 14.88
CA LYS A 72 47.16 -45.84 14.71
C LYS A 72 48.50 -46.26 14.11
N LEU A 73 48.95 -45.58 13.06
CA LEU A 73 50.25 -45.83 12.42
C LEU A 73 51.41 -45.58 13.38
N ARG A 74 51.38 -44.48 14.14
CA ARG A 74 52.40 -44.17 15.15
C ARG A 74 52.47 -45.26 16.21
N PHE A 75 51.33 -45.75 16.70
CA PHE A 75 51.29 -46.84 17.68
C PHE A 75 51.90 -48.12 17.11
N SER A 76 51.43 -48.56 15.94
CA SER A 76 51.94 -49.75 15.25
C SER A 76 53.45 -49.66 14.97
N TYR A 77 53.93 -48.51 14.48
CA TYR A 77 55.35 -48.29 14.19
C TYR A 77 56.20 -48.37 15.46
N VAL A 78 55.80 -47.68 16.55
CA VAL A 78 56.55 -47.72 17.81
C VAL A 78 56.59 -49.14 18.37
N GLU A 79 55.48 -49.87 18.31
CA GLU A 79 55.41 -51.27 18.74
C GLU A 79 56.33 -52.17 17.89
N GLN A 80 56.31 -52.03 16.56
CA GLN A 80 57.15 -52.83 15.67
C GLN A 80 58.63 -52.54 15.87
N VAL A 81 59.01 -51.26 15.95
CA VAL A 81 60.41 -50.85 16.15
C VAL A 81 60.91 -51.28 17.52
N THR A 82 60.09 -51.22 18.56
CA THR A 82 60.48 -51.71 19.90
C THR A 82 60.68 -53.22 19.92
N LYS A 83 59.76 -53.99 19.31
CA LYS A 83 59.91 -55.44 19.13
C LYS A 83 61.19 -55.80 18.37
N GLU A 84 61.44 -55.13 17.25
CA GLU A 84 62.63 -55.35 16.43
C GLU A 84 63.92 -55.01 17.19
N LYS A 85 63.99 -53.84 17.82
CA LYS A 85 65.15 -53.43 18.63
C LYS A 85 65.41 -54.39 19.78
N PHE A 86 64.36 -54.87 20.44
CA PHE A 86 64.48 -55.84 21.53
C PHE A 86 65.06 -57.18 21.05
N ILE A 87 64.53 -57.71 19.94
CA ILE A 87 65.05 -58.96 19.35
C ILE A 87 66.51 -58.78 18.95
N ARG A 88 66.87 -57.67 18.29
CA ARG A 88 68.27 -57.38 17.92
C ARG A 88 69.19 -57.26 19.13
N ALA A 89 68.73 -56.68 20.25
CA ALA A 89 69.52 -56.53 21.46
C ALA A 89 69.83 -57.86 22.15
N ILE A 90 68.91 -58.84 22.09
CA ILE A 90 69.09 -60.19 22.67
C ILE A 90 69.90 -61.10 21.76
N VAL A 91 69.70 -61.00 20.44
CA VAL A 91 70.34 -61.89 19.45
C VAL A 91 71.71 -61.39 19.00
N GLY A 92 72.03 -60.11 19.22
CA GLY A 92 73.34 -59.55 18.90
C GLY A 92 74.46 -60.12 19.78
N ASP A 93 75.60 -60.44 19.16
CA ASP A 93 76.82 -60.83 19.87
C ASP A 93 77.83 -59.66 19.86
N PRO A 94 78.18 -59.06 21.02
CA PRO A 94 77.72 -59.35 22.38
C PRO A 94 76.33 -58.74 22.70
N PRO A 95 75.57 -59.34 23.64
CA PRO A 95 74.23 -58.86 23.98
C PRO A 95 74.29 -57.47 24.62
N LEU A 96 73.38 -56.60 24.21
CA LEU A 96 73.35 -55.22 24.67
C LEU A 96 72.67 -55.14 26.04
N ILE A 97 73.46 -54.95 27.10
CA ILE A 97 72.96 -54.80 28.48
C ILE A 97 72.84 -53.32 28.81
N VAL A 98 71.61 -52.83 28.93
CA VAL A 98 71.34 -51.44 29.31
C VAL A 98 71.67 -51.23 30.78
N THR A 99 72.59 -50.31 31.08
CA THR A 99 72.97 -50.02 32.46
C THR A 99 72.00 -49.03 33.13
N PRO A 100 71.84 -49.05 34.47
CA PRO A 100 71.02 -48.05 35.17
C PRO A 100 71.48 -46.60 34.93
N GLN A 101 72.77 -46.39 34.69
CA GLN A 101 73.33 -45.06 34.40
C GLN A 101 72.88 -44.55 33.03
N GLU A 102 72.94 -45.39 31.99
CA GLU A 102 72.43 -45.06 30.64
C GLU A 102 70.94 -44.72 30.67
N ASN A 103 70.14 -45.45 31.46
CA ASN A 103 68.72 -45.12 31.63
C ASN A 103 68.52 -43.73 32.24
N LEU A 104 69.30 -43.37 33.28
CA LEU A 104 69.22 -42.04 33.90
C LEU A 104 69.65 -40.94 32.93
N GLU A 105 70.66 -41.16 32.09
CA GLU A 105 71.09 -40.21 31.06
C GLU A 105 70.02 -40.02 29.98
N LEU A 106 69.42 -41.12 29.49
CA LEU A 106 68.33 -41.08 28.53
C LEU A 106 67.07 -40.43 29.11
N GLU A 107 66.77 -40.63 30.39
CA GLU A 107 65.68 -39.95 31.08
C GLU A 107 65.90 -38.44 31.14
N LYS A 108 67.12 -37.99 31.47
CA LYS A 108 67.48 -36.56 31.45
C LYS A 108 67.34 -35.96 30.05
N ALA A 109 67.91 -36.59 29.03
CA ALA A 109 67.80 -36.10 27.65
C ALA A 109 66.34 -36.07 27.15
N ASN A 110 65.53 -37.06 27.52
CA ASN A 110 64.09 -37.06 27.21
C ASN A 110 63.33 -35.94 27.94
N LEU A 111 63.71 -35.60 29.16
CA LEU A 111 63.09 -34.49 29.89
C LEU A 111 63.43 -33.14 29.25
N GLU A 112 64.68 -32.95 28.84
CA GLU A 112 65.13 -31.76 28.11
C GLU A 112 64.38 -31.62 26.78
N ALA A 113 64.39 -32.66 25.94
CA ALA A 113 63.67 -32.66 24.67
C ALA A 113 62.15 -32.48 24.83
N LYS A 114 61.55 -33.02 25.91
CA LYS A 114 60.13 -32.78 26.24
C LYS A 114 59.86 -31.33 26.63
N ALA A 115 60.79 -30.69 27.36
CA ALA A 115 60.67 -29.29 27.73
C ALA A 115 60.75 -28.39 26.49
N GLU A 116 61.72 -28.63 25.60
CA GLU A 116 61.86 -27.93 24.32
C GLU A 116 60.61 -28.10 23.44
N LEU A 117 60.13 -29.34 23.27
CA LEU A 117 58.91 -29.60 22.51
C LEU A 117 57.69 -28.88 23.11
N LYS A 118 57.61 -28.78 24.44
CA LYS A 118 56.53 -28.06 25.11
C LYS A 118 56.62 -26.55 24.85
N ALA A 119 57.82 -25.97 24.87
CA ALA A 119 58.04 -24.56 24.54
C ALA A 119 57.62 -24.27 23.08
N LEU A 120 58.13 -25.04 22.12
CA LEU A 120 57.78 -24.89 20.70
C LEU A 120 56.29 -25.09 20.43
N LYS A 121 55.62 -26.01 21.14
CA LYS A 121 54.16 -26.17 21.03
C LYS A 121 53.39 -24.94 21.48
N VAL A 122 53.85 -24.27 22.53
CA VAL A 122 53.24 -23.03 23.00
C VAL A 122 53.46 -21.92 21.97
N GLU A 123 54.68 -21.77 21.45
CA GLU A 123 54.98 -20.78 20.40
C GLU A 123 54.12 -20.99 19.13
N VAL A 124 53.98 -22.23 18.67
CA VAL A 124 53.12 -22.55 17.52
C VAL A 124 51.66 -22.26 17.83
N ALA A 125 51.17 -22.58 19.04
CA ALA A 125 49.80 -22.27 19.43
C ALA A 125 49.53 -20.75 19.45
N ASP A 126 50.49 -19.97 19.96
CA ASP A 126 50.41 -18.51 19.99
C ASP A 126 50.43 -17.90 18.57
N MET A 127 51.30 -18.41 17.68
CA MET A 127 51.32 -18.01 16.28
C MET A 127 49.99 -18.31 15.58
N VAL A 128 49.39 -19.48 15.81
CA VAL A 128 48.09 -19.84 15.24
C VAL A 128 46.99 -18.91 15.76
N ALA A 129 46.96 -18.63 17.06
CA ALA A 129 45.99 -17.71 17.65
C ALA A 129 46.12 -16.28 17.08
N GLU A 130 47.35 -15.81 16.86
CA GLU A 130 47.58 -14.51 16.21
C GLU A 130 47.12 -14.50 14.75
N LEU A 131 47.40 -15.55 13.98
CA LEU A 131 46.95 -15.69 12.60
C LEU A 131 45.43 -15.70 12.50
N GLU A 132 44.73 -16.40 13.38
CA GLU A 132 43.26 -16.38 13.44
C GLU A 132 42.71 -14.98 13.76
N ARG A 133 43.34 -14.27 14.70
CA ARG A 133 42.96 -12.90 15.05
C ARG A 133 43.12 -11.97 13.85
N ARG A 134 44.28 -12.03 13.18
CA ARG A 134 44.57 -11.24 11.99
C ARG A 134 43.64 -11.61 10.83
N GLY A 135 43.32 -12.89 10.66
CA GLY A 135 42.37 -13.37 9.66
C GLY A 135 40.97 -12.80 9.87
N LYS A 136 40.46 -12.81 11.11
CA LYS A 136 39.16 -12.20 11.47
C LYS A 136 39.16 -10.68 11.25
N GLU A 137 40.24 -10.00 11.58
CA GLU A 137 40.38 -8.56 11.37
C GLU A 137 40.41 -8.21 9.87
N LEU A 138 41.17 -8.97 9.07
CA LEU A 138 41.25 -8.82 7.63
C LEU A 138 39.89 -9.05 6.96
N ALA A 139 39.15 -10.09 7.37
CA ALA A 139 37.81 -10.37 6.85
C ALA A 139 36.85 -9.20 7.06
N LYS A 140 36.81 -8.62 8.27
CA LYS A 140 35.99 -7.43 8.57
C LYS A 140 36.39 -6.22 7.72
N ARG A 141 37.69 -5.98 7.55
CA ARG A 141 38.19 -4.89 6.72
C ARG A 141 37.81 -5.10 5.25
N TYR A 142 37.93 -6.33 4.76
CA TYR A 142 37.53 -6.69 3.40
C TYR A 142 36.04 -6.46 3.15
N GLU A 143 35.18 -6.90 4.08
CA GLU A 143 33.73 -6.62 4.03
C GLU A 143 33.43 -5.12 3.96
N SER A 144 34.10 -4.31 4.79
CA SER A 144 33.91 -2.85 4.76
C SER A 144 34.32 -2.23 3.42
N VAL A 145 35.45 -2.66 2.84
CA VAL A 145 35.91 -2.20 1.53
C VAL A 145 34.94 -2.63 0.43
N GLN A 146 34.36 -3.83 0.49
CA GLN A 146 33.35 -4.28 -0.46
C GLN A 146 32.08 -3.43 -0.40
N LEU A 147 31.59 -3.13 0.82
CA LEU A 147 30.43 -2.25 1.01
C LEU A 147 30.71 -0.83 0.49
N ASP A 148 31.87 -0.27 0.77
CA ASP A 148 32.23 1.07 0.33
C ASP A 148 32.47 1.13 -1.18
N THR A 149 33.01 0.06 -1.78
CA THR A 149 33.12 -0.08 -3.25
C THR A 149 31.74 -0.12 -3.90
N ALA A 150 30.78 -0.85 -3.33
CA ALA A 150 29.39 -0.86 -3.80
C ALA A 150 28.76 0.54 -3.72
N LYS A 151 28.93 1.25 -2.59
CA LYS A 151 28.46 2.64 -2.45
C LYS A 151 29.09 3.56 -3.49
N LEU A 152 30.41 3.46 -3.71
CA LEU A 152 31.12 4.28 -4.70
C LEU A 152 30.61 4.04 -6.13
N ARG A 153 30.12 2.84 -6.46
CA ARG A 153 29.48 2.55 -7.75
C ARG A 153 28.11 3.23 -7.87
N GLU A 154 27.32 3.27 -6.80
CA GLU A 154 25.96 3.84 -6.83
C GLU A 154 25.90 5.37 -6.71
N LEU A 155 26.86 5.98 -6.01
CA LEU A 155 26.83 7.41 -5.69
C LEU A 155 26.84 8.33 -6.93
N PRO A 156 27.63 8.06 -8.00
CA PRO A 156 27.62 8.89 -9.20
C PRO A 156 26.23 8.99 -9.84
N ASP A 157 25.53 7.87 -10.00
CA ASP A 157 24.19 7.83 -10.60
C ASP A 157 23.19 8.63 -9.75
N LYS A 158 23.25 8.47 -8.43
CA LYS A 158 22.42 9.24 -7.47
C LYS A 158 22.72 10.74 -7.54
N ILE A 159 23.98 11.14 -7.73
CA ILE A 159 24.36 12.55 -7.89
C ILE A 159 23.74 13.11 -9.16
N ILE A 160 23.84 12.39 -10.28
CA ILE A 160 23.24 12.81 -11.56
C ILE A 160 21.72 12.96 -11.41
N GLU A 161 21.03 11.98 -10.81
CA GLU A 161 19.58 12.04 -10.57
C GLU A 161 19.20 13.27 -9.72
N LEU A 162 19.96 13.55 -8.66
CA LEU A 162 19.72 14.72 -7.81
C LEU A 162 19.99 16.03 -8.54
N GLU A 163 21.02 16.10 -9.38
CA GLU A 163 21.34 17.26 -10.19
C GLU A 163 20.26 17.54 -11.25
N GLU A 164 19.78 16.51 -11.95
CA GLU A 164 18.64 16.61 -12.87
C GLU A 164 17.38 17.07 -12.14
N ARG A 165 17.13 16.55 -10.94
CA ARG A 165 15.98 16.97 -10.13
C ARG A 165 16.09 18.40 -9.64
N ILE A 166 17.28 18.85 -9.25
CA ILE A 166 17.55 20.25 -8.90
C ILE A 166 17.36 21.14 -10.12
N ALA A 167 17.83 20.72 -11.30
CA ALA A 167 17.63 21.46 -12.55
C ALA A 167 16.13 21.59 -12.89
N GLY A 168 15.38 20.49 -12.83
CA GLY A 168 13.93 20.51 -13.05
C GLY A 168 13.17 21.36 -12.02
N LEU A 169 13.60 21.36 -10.75
CA LEU A 169 13.03 22.25 -9.72
C LEU A 169 13.36 23.72 -9.99
N LYS A 170 14.58 24.02 -10.45
CA LYS A 170 14.97 25.39 -10.83
C LYS A 170 14.20 25.87 -12.05
N GLU A 171 13.95 25.01 -13.04
CA GLU A 171 13.10 25.33 -14.20
C GLU A 171 11.63 25.53 -13.79
N ALA A 172 11.10 24.70 -12.89
CA ALA A 172 9.75 24.88 -12.35
C ALA A 172 9.62 26.14 -11.48
N GLN A 173 10.72 26.55 -10.83
CA GLN A 173 10.84 27.80 -10.08
C GLN A 173 11.20 28.99 -10.98
N ALA A 174 11.45 28.78 -12.28
CA ALA A 174 11.66 29.87 -13.21
C ALA A 174 10.46 30.83 -13.12
N PRO A 175 10.70 32.14 -13.16
CA PRO A 175 9.67 33.12 -12.87
C PRO A 175 8.49 32.95 -13.82
N GLY A 176 7.39 32.42 -13.30
CA GLY A 176 6.11 32.47 -14.01
C GLY A 176 5.74 33.92 -14.30
N GLN A 177 4.79 34.15 -15.22
CA GLN A 177 4.34 35.49 -15.61
C GLN A 177 3.79 36.33 -14.44
N SER A 178 3.56 35.75 -13.26
CA SER A 178 3.02 36.42 -12.08
C SER A 178 4.14 37.01 -11.20
N PRO A 179 4.26 38.35 -11.10
CA PRO A 179 5.31 39.03 -10.31
C PRO A 179 5.30 38.68 -8.81
N LEU A 180 4.15 38.26 -8.28
CA LEU A 180 3.96 37.89 -6.87
C LEU A 180 4.67 36.58 -6.49
N MET A 181 4.95 35.70 -7.45
CA MET A 181 5.61 34.41 -7.20
C MET A 181 7.14 34.51 -7.14
N ASN A 182 7.69 35.69 -7.49
CA ASN A 182 9.14 35.95 -7.56
C ASN A 182 9.60 36.93 -6.47
N LEU A 183 8.78 37.11 -5.43
CA LEU A 183 9.10 38.01 -4.34
C LEU A 183 10.10 37.36 -3.37
N PRO A 184 11.12 38.10 -2.90
CA PRO A 184 11.97 37.66 -1.80
C PRO A 184 11.13 37.29 -0.57
N LEU A 185 11.62 36.33 0.23
CA LEU A 185 10.91 35.80 1.40
C LEU A 185 10.37 36.91 2.31
N ALA A 186 11.16 37.95 2.58
CA ALA A 186 10.75 39.10 3.39
C ALA A 186 9.46 39.77 2.86
N LYS A 187 9.41 40.09 1.56
CA LYS A 187 8.25 40.72 0.92
C LYS A 187 7.04 39.79 0.87
N THR A 188 7.25 38.48 0.72
CA THR A 188 6.14 37.51 0.79
C THR A 188 5.52 37.43 2.18
N LEU A 189 6.35 37.49 3.24
CA LEU A 189 5.86 37.48 4.62
C LEU A 189 5.04 38.75 4.93
N GLU A 190 5.52 39.91 4.49
CA GLU A 190 4.78 41.18 4.61
C GLU A 190 3.41 41.11 3.93
N LEU A 191 3.35 40.62 2.69
CA LEU A 191 2.08 40.44 1.96
C LEU A 191 1.17 39.43 2.64
N VAL A 192 1.71 38.33 3.17
CA VAL A 192 0.93 37.33 3.91
C VAL A 192 0.33 37.96 5.16
N ASP A 193 1.10 38.76 5.90
CA ASP A 193 0.60 39.44 7.08
C ASP A 193 -0.45 40.50 6.74
N GLU A 194 -0.28 41.23 5.63
CA GLU A 194 -1.29 42.14 5.12
C GLU A 194 -2.59 41.39 4.75
N LYS A 195 -2.49 40.27 4.03
CA LYS A 195 -3.66 39.44 3.68
C LYS A 195 -4.34 38.83 4.90
N LYS A 196 -3.58 38.42 5.92
CA LYS A 196 -4.14 37.98 7.21
C LYS A 196 -4.90 39.10 7.91
N ARG A 197 -4.36 40.33 7.91
CA ARG A 197 -5.06 41.50 8.47
C ARG A 197 -6.35 41.80 7.72
N GLN A 198 -6.33 41.77 6.38
CA GLN A 198 -7.52 41.94 5.54
C GLN A 198 -8.57 40.84 5.84
N GLN A 199 -8.15 39.59 5.96
CA GLN A 199 -9.03 38.48 6.32
C GLN A 199 -9.68 38.69 7.70
N GLN A 200 -8.89 39.08 8.70
CA GLN A 200 -9.42 39.37 10.05
C GLN A 200 -10.40 40.54 10.06
N GLN A 201 -10.17 41.56 9.23
CA GLN A 201 -11.13 42.68 9.07
C GLN A 201 -12.45 42.18 8.49
N LEU A 202 -12.41 41.41 7.41
CA LEU A 202 -13.59 40.83 6.78
C LEU A 202 -14.34 39.88 7.72
N ASP A 203 -13.62 39.08 8.51
CA ASP A 203 -14.24 38.20 9.51
C ASP A 203 -14.97 38.99 10.59
N ARG A 204 -14.39 40.10 11.08
CA ARG A 204 -15.06 41.01 12.03
C ARG A 204 -16.30 41.65 11.41
N GLU A 205 -16.24 42.08 10.15
CA GLU A 205 -17.40 42.63 9.44
C GLU A 205 -18.50 41.58 9.28
N LEU A 206 -18.14 40.35 8.92
CA LEU A 206 -19.07 39.23 8.83
C LEU A 206 -19.72 38.93 10.18
N GLU A 207 -18.96 38.92 11.28
CA GLU A 207 -19.49 38.74 12.64
C GLU A 207 -20.48 39.86 13.00
N GLN A 208 -20.13 41.13 12.72
CA GLN A 208 -21.03 42.26 12.94
C GLN A 208 -22.33 42.15 12.14
N LEU A 209 -22.23 41.76 10.87
CA LEU A 209 -23.41 41.55 10.02
C LEU A 209 -24.24 40.37 10.50
N GLN A 210 -23.60 39.25 10.85
CA GLN A 210 -24.28 38.07 11.40
C GLN A 210 -25.01 38.39 12.72
N ALA A 211 -24.45 39.25 13.58
CA ALA A 211 -25.11 39.72 14.79
C ALA A 211 -26.32 40.64 14.52
N ARG A 212 -26.35 41.37 13.40
CA ARG A 212 -27.49 42.20 12.98
C ARG A 212 -28.65 41.41 12.39
N VAL A 213 -28.37 40.27 11.72
CA VAL A 213 -29.38 39.41 11.09
C VAL A 213 -30.53 39.00 12.04
N PRO A 214 -30.30 38.49 13.28
CA PRO A 214 -31.39 38.09 14.15
C PRO A 214 -32.26 39.26 14.61
N ARG A 215 -31.67 40.45 14.82
CA ARG A 215 -32.44 41.67 15.16
C ARG A 215 -33.35 42.07 14.02
N LYS A 216 -32.82 42.11 12.78
CA LYS A 216 -33.61 42.40 11.58
C LYS A 216 -34.67 41.33 11.30
N ARG A 217 -34.41 40.06 11.59
CA ARG A 217 -35.44 39.00 11.51
C ARG A 217 -36.59 39.24 12.50
N LYS A 218 -36.27 39.57 13.76
CA LYS A 218 -37.30 39.91 14.76
C LYS A 218 -38.10 41.15 14.38
N GLU A 219 -37.45 42.18 13.82
CA GLU A 219 -38.15 43.36 13.28
C GLU A 219 -39.10 42.98 12.14
N LEU A 220 -38.67 42.13 11.21
CA LEU A 220 -39.54 41.62 10.13
C LEU A 220 -40.71 40.80 10.67
N GLU A 221 -40.49 39.91 11.64
CA GLU A 221 -41.55 39.13 12.28
C GLU A 221 -42.58 40.03 12.98
N ARG A 222 -42.12 41.09 13.68
CA ARG A 222 -42.99 42.08 14.31
C ARG A 222 -43.82 42.84 13.28
N LEU A 223 -43.18 43.39 12.24
CA LEU A 223 -43.89 44.10 11.17
C LEU A 223 -44.88 43.20 10.45
N GLN A 224 -44.54 41.93 10.23
CA GLN A 224 -45.43 40.94 9.64
C GLN A 224 -46.64 40.67 10.54
N ALA A 225 -46.44 40.57 11.86
CA ALA A 225 -47.51 40.42 12.83
C ALA A 225 -48.43 41.67 12.90
N GLU A 226 -47.87 42.88 12.74
CA GLU A 226 -48.64 44.13 12.64
C GLU A 226 -49.41 44.24 11.31
N LEU A 227 -48.86 43.71 10.22
CA LEU A 227 -49.51 43.65 8.90
C LEU A 227 -50.69 42.68 8.84
N GLN A 228 -50.60 41.51 9.48
CA GLN A 228 -51.68 40.50 9.46
C GLN A 228 -53.08 41.05 9.79
N PRO A 229 -53.31 41.76 10.91
CA PRO A 229 -54.64 42.31 11.22
C PRO A 229 -55.06 43.42 10.23
N LEU A 230 -54.11 44.19 9.69
CA LEU A 230 -54.41 45.20 8.67
C LEU A 230 -54.82 44.56 7.33
N GLU A 231 -54.16 43.47 6.94
CA GLU A 231 -54.54 42.67 5.77
C GLU A 231 -55.92 42.06 5.93
N VAL A 232 -56.24 41.50 7.09
CA VAL A 232 -57.59 40.99 7.40
C VAL A 232 -58.62 42.11 7.36
N LYS A 233 -58.35 43.28 7.96
CA LYS A 233 -59.23 44.46 7.87
C LYS A 233 -59.45 44.90 6.42
N ARG A 234 -58.39 44.92 5.60
CA ARG A 234 -58.47 45.24 4.16
C ARG A 234 -59.27 44.19 3.38
N GLN A 235 -59.12 42.91 3.70
CA GLN A 235 -59.89 41.84 3.07
C GLN A 235 -61.37 41.97 3.43
N ASN A 236 -61.70 42.19 4.70
CA ASN A 236 -63.07 42.39 5.18
C ASN A 236 -63.71 43.64 4.57
N SER A 237 -62.98 44.76 4.46
CA SER A 237 -63.51 45.96 3.80
C SER A 237 -63.70 45.75 2.29
N LYS A 238 -62.80 44.99 1.64
CA LYS A 238 -62.93 44.63 0.22
C LYS A 238 -64.09 43.66 -0.04
N THR A 239 -64.34 42.69 0.83
CA THR A 239 -65.51 41.82 0.73
C THR A 239 -66.79 42.58 1.02
N ALA A 240 -66.82 43.43 2.04
CA ALA A 240 -67.95 44.32 2.31
C ALA A 240 -68.25 45.25 1.13
N ALA A 241 -67.22 45.84 0.51
CA ALA A 241 -67.40 46.67 -0.70
C ALA A 241 -67.88 45.85 -1.91
N LYS A 242 -67.39 44.61 -2.09
CA LYS A 242 -67.88 43.69 -3.13
C LYS A 242 -69.33 43.26 -2.88
N GLU A 243 -69.71 43.02 -1.63
CA GLU A 243 -71.08 42.68 -1.27
C GLU A 243 -72.02 43.88 -1.41
N ALA A 244 -71.58 45.08 -1.03
CA ALA A 244 -72.33 46.32 -1.28
C ALA A 244 -72.49 46.57 -2.79
N ARG A 245 -71.44 46.31 -3.57
CA ARG A 245 -71.52 46.35 -5.04
C ARG A 245 -72.45 45.26 -5.59
N ARG A 246 -72.40 44.02 -5.09
CA ARG A 246 -73.35 42.95 -5.45
C ARG A 246 -74.78 43.26 -5.00
N ARG A 247 -75.00 43.97 -3.90
CA ARG A 247 -76.32 44.42 -3.46
C ARG A 247 -76.84 45.58 -4.32
N LYS A 248 -75.94 46.42 -4.84
CA LYS A 248 -76.28 47.44 -5.84
C LYS A 248 -76.58 46.82 -7.20
N ASP A 249 -75.75 45.88 -7.64
CA ASP A 249 -75.86 45.19 -8.93
C ASP A 249 -76.98 44.12 -8.90
N GLY A 250 -77.33 43.58 -7.73
CA GLY A 250 -78.44 42.64 -7.49
C GLY A 250 -79.75 43.30 -7.05
N ALA A 251 -79.80 44.64 -7.00
CA ALA A 251 -81.02 45.43 -6.88
C ALA A 251 -81.48 46.02 -8.24
N GLY A 252 -80.93 45.50 -9.34
CA GLY A 252 -81.34 45.81 -10.71
C GLY A 252 -80.82 44.73 -11.65
N GLY A 253 -81.65 43.72 -11.92
CA GLY A 253 -81.25 42.55 -12.69
C GLY A 253 -82.43 41.83 -13.34
N ASP A 254 -83.37 42.57 -13.92
CA ASP A 254 -84.34 42.11 -14.94
C ASP A 254 -83.65 41.68 -16.27
N GLU A 255 -82.33 41.41 -16.25
CA GLU A 255 -81.50 41.11 -17.43
C GLU A 255 -81.10 39.62 -17.51
N ASP A 256 -81.12 38.87 -16.40
CA ASP A 256 -80.91 37.40 -16.39
C ASP A 256 -82.22 36.61 -16.73
N ASP A 257 -83.41 37.18 -16.51
CA ASP A 257 -84.69 36.55 -16.87
C ASP A 257 -84.87 36.39 -18.40
N LEU A 258 -84.29 37.29 -19.20
CA LEU A 258 -84.26 37.20 -20.66
C LEU A 258 -83.31 36.08 -21.15
N GLU A 259 -82.18 35.89 -20.47
CA GLU A 259 -81.28 34.75 -20.72
C GLU A 259 -81.91 33.42 -20.29
N GLU A 260 -82.65 33.39 -19.17
CA GLU A 260 -83.39 32.21 -18.71
C GLU A 260 -84.49 31.81 -19.69
N ARG A 261 -85.23 32.76 -20.28
CA ARG A 261 -86.19 32.51 -21.37
C ARG A 261 -85.50 31.97 -22.63
N GLY A 262 -84.29 32.45 -22.96
CA GLY A 262 -83.49 31.94 -24.08
C GLY A 262 -82.92 30.53 -23.86
N ARG A 263 -82.67 30.13 -22.61
CA ARG A 263 -82.34 28.74 -22.24
C ARG A 263 -83.57 27.84 -22.30
N TRP A 264 -84.74 28.33 -21.85
CA TRP A 264 -86.01 27.61 -21.91
C TRP A 264 -86.51 27.37 -23.34
N LEU A 265 -86.34 28.33 -24.25
CA LEU A 265 -86.66 28.17 -25.67
C LEU A 265 -85.64 27.27 -26.42
N ARG A 266 -84.37 27.18 -26.00
CA ARG A 266 -83.46 26.14 -26.54
C ARG A 266 -83.78 24.74 -25.99
N ALA A 267 -84.26 24.69 -24.75
CA ALA A 267 -84.85 23.47 -24.19
C ALA A 267 -86.18 23.08 -24.86
N SER A 268 -86.96 24.04 -25.39
CA SER A 268 -88.17 23.77 -26.18
C SER A 268 -87.87 22.88 -27.38
N GLU A 269 -86.77 23.15 -28.05
CA GLU A 269 -86.49 22.63 -29.36
C GLU A 269 -86.00 21.18 -29.31
N ALA A 270 -85.27 20.84 -28.25
CA ALA A 270 -84.74 19.50 -28.03
C ALA A 270 -85.84 18.50 -27.62
N ALA A 271 -86.74 18.89 -26.71
CA ALA A 271 -87.73 18.00 -26.10
C ALA A 271 -88.87 17.58 -27.05
N LEU A 272 -89.11 18.31 -28.13
CA LEU A 272 -90.12 17.93 -29.11
C LEU A 272 -89.57 17.75 -30.53
N LYS A 273 -88.28 17.84 -30.84
CA LYS A 273 -87.70 17.03 -31.96
C LYS A 273 -87.54 15.55 -31.57
N GLN A 274 -87.68 15.29 -30.28
CA GLN A 274 -88.23 14.03 -29.77
C GLN A 274 -89.63 13.68 -30.34
N MET A 275 -90.31 14.56 -31.10
CA MET A 275 -91.40 14.25 -32.05
C MET A 275 -91.09 13.06 -32.95
N LEU A 276 -89.82 12.74 -33.18
CA LEU A 276 -89.46 12.12 -34.45
C LEU A 276 -88.69 10.82 -34.31
N ASP A 277 -88.70 10.19 -33.12
CA ASP A 277 -88.02 8.90 -32.82
C ASP A 277 -86.64 8.74 -33.51
N ILE A 278 -85.82 9.78 -33.44
CA ILE A 278 -84.44 9.72 -33.94
C ILE A 278 -83.54 10.17 -32.81
N GLN A 279 -83.10 9.26 -31.96
CA GLN A 279 -81.79 9.46 -31.34
C GLN A 279 -81.08 8.19 -30.86
N ALA A 280 -79.92 7.99 -31.50
CA ALA A 280 -78.90 7.04 -31.14
C ALA A 280 -78.12 7.50 -29.90
N LYS A 281 -78.18 6.65 -28.86
CA LYS A 281 -77.10 6.17 -27.99
C LYS A 281 -75.85 7.05 -27.90
N GLY A 282 -75.73 7.73 -26.76
CA GLY A 282 -74.54 8.49 -26.38
C GLY A 282 -73.31 7.64 -26.05
N THR A 283 -72.18 8.35 -25.97
CA THR A 283 -70.92 7.98 -25.33
C THR A 283 -70.38 9.27 -24.66
N SER A 284 -69.60 9.27 -23.58
CA SER A 284 -69.29 8.27 -22.55
C SER A 284 -68.87 9.01 -21.28
N SER A 285 -69.09 8.38 -20.14
CA SER A 285 -68.60 8.78 -18.82
C SER A 285 -67.07 8.89 -18.80
N PHE A 286 -66.59 10.06 -18.38
CA PHE A 286 -65.18 10.37 -18.13
C PHE A 286 -64.50 9.34 -17.18
N GLY A 287 -63.68 8.44 -17.76
CA GLY A 287 -62.21 8.44 -17.59
C GLY A 287 -61.57 7.99 -16.26
N LYS A 288 -60.83 6.88 -16.32
CA LYS A 288 -60.05 6.18 -15.27
C LYS A 288 -59.07 7.06 -14.46
N ARG A 289 -59.21 7.06 -13.12
CA ARG A 289 -58.16 7.47 -12.17
C ARG A 289 -57.02 6.44 -12.17
N HIS A 290 -55.88 6.76 -12.76
CA HIS A 290 -54.57 6.19 -12.37
C HIS A 290 -53.41 6.98 -13.00
N ASN A 291 -52.76 7.85 -12.22
CA ASN A 291 -51.45 8.41 -12.61
C ASN A 291 -50.44 8.15 -11.48
N LYS A 292 -49.46 7.28 -11.75
CA LYS A 292 -48.36 7.00 -10.82
C LYS A 292 -47.51 8.28 -10.67
N THR A 293 -47.40 8.79 -9.45
CA THR A 293 -46.69 10.04 -9.15
C THR A 293 -45.16 9.93 -9.26
N HIS A 294 -44.62 8.70 -9.18
CA HIS A 294 -43.18 8.44 -9.20
C HIS A 294 -42.76 7.41 -10.28
N VAL A 295 -41.69 7.73 -11.00
CA VAL A 295 -41.05 6.89 -12.03
C VAL A 295 -39.58 6.58 -11.67
N LEU A 296 -38.93 5.73 -12.45
CA LEU A 296 -37.51 5.39 -12.27
C LEU A 296 -36.63 6.63 -12.50
N CYS A 297 -35.80 6.94 -11.51
CA CYS A 297 -34.81 7.99 -11.63
C CYS A 297 -33.64 7.53 -12.50
N ARG A 298 -33.29 8.31 -13.53
CA ARG A 298 -32.15 8.04 -14.41
C ARG A 298 -30.85 7.89 -13.61
N ARG A 299 -30.60 8.73 -12.60
CA ARG A 299 -29.35 8.67 -11.83
C ARG A 299 -29.23 7.46 -10.91
N CYS A 300 -30.20 7.23 -10.03
CA CYS A 300 -30.08 6.20 -8.99
C CYS A 300 -30.81 4.88 -9.28
N GLY A 301 -31.59 4.80 -10.36
CA GLY A 301 -32.36 3.60 -10.74
C GLY A 301 -33.47 3.21 -9.75
N ARG A 302 -33.87 4.12 -8.85
CA ARG A 302 -34.97 3.91 -7.90
C ARG A 302 -36.25 4.58 -8.40
N ARG A 303 -37.42 4.00 -8.12
CA ARG A 303 -38.74 4.57 -8.48
C ARG A 303 -39.11 5.71 -7.52
N SER A 304 -38.33 6.78 -7.60
CA SER A 304 -38.37 7.91 -6.68
C SER A 304 -38.27 9.25 -7.38
N LEU A 305 -38.28 9.27 -8.73
CA LEU A 305 -38.37 10.50 -9.50
C LEU A 305 -39.82 10.93 -9.59
N HIS A 306 -40.16 12.05 -8.98
CA HIS A 306 -41.50 12.60 -9.07
C HIS A 306 -41.75 13.13 -10.48
N VAL A 307 -42.83 12.69 -11.15
CA VAL A 307 -43.10 13.01 -12.56
C VAL A 307 -43.30 14.51 -12.75
N GLN A 308 -44.14 15.13 -11.93
CA GLN A 308 -44.42 16.58 -12.02
C GLN A 308 -43.28 17.48 -11.54
N LYS A 309 -42.61 17.14 -10.43
CA LYS A 309 -41.56 17.98 -9.83
C LYS A 309 -40.17 17.75 -10.42
N HIS A 310 -40.04 16.79 -11.34
CA HIS A 310 -38.78 16.32 -11.94
C HIS A 310 -37.63 16.11 -10.95
N THR A 311 -37.96 15.82 -9.68
CA THR A 311 -37.00 15.74 -8.59
C THR A 311 -37.03 14.37 -7.95
N CYS A 312 -35.84 13.78 -7.74
CA CYS A 312 -35.72 12.46 -7.14
C CYS A 312 -35.55 12.57 -5.63
N SER A 313 -36.51 12.03 -4.86
CA SER A 313 -36.46 12.06 -3.38
C SER A 313 -35.27 11.27 -2.80
N SER A 314 -34.76 10.28 -3.52
CA SER A 314 -33.66 9.44 -3.02
C SER A 314 -32.27 10.02 -3.27
N CYS A 315 -32.01 10.58 -4.46
CA CYS A 315 -30.67 11.05 -4.85
C CYS A 315 -30.62 12.55 -5.15
N GLY A 316 -31.74 13.26 -5.09
CA GLY A 316 -31.83 14.70 -5.35
C GLY A 316 -31.65 15.08 -6.82
N TYR A 317 -31.85 14.17 -7.78
CA TYR A 317 -31.73 14.49 -9.21
C TYR A 317 -32.76 15.57 -9.56
N PRO A 318 -32.43 16.64 -10.30
CA PRO A 318 -31.19 16.86 -11.07
C PRO A 318 -29.98 17.41 -10.31
N SER A 319 -30.12 17.92 -9.07
CA SER A 319 -29.03 18.55 -8.30
C SER A 319 -27.76 17.70 -8.26
N ALA A 320 -26.58 18.30 -8.46
CA ALA A 320 -25.31 17.57 -8.58
C ALA A 320 -24.92 16.79 -7.31
N LYS A 321 -25.27 17.31 -6.12
CA LYS A 321 -24.97 16.68 -4.83
C LYS A 321 -26.23 16.60 -3.97
N THR A 322 -26.42 15.49 -3.27
CA THR A 322 -27.42 15.41 -2.19
C THR A 322 -26.82 15.96 -0.89
N ARG A 323 -27.64 16.59 -0.04
CA ARG A 323 -27.22 16.96 1.32
C ARG A 323 -26.72 15.72 2.08
N LYS A 324 -25.54 15.84 2.70
CA LYS A 324 -24.91 14.80 3.55
C LYS A 324 -24.87 15.34 4.98
N TYR A 325 -25.44 14.58 5.92
CA TYR A 325 -25.40 14.91 7.33
C TYR A 325 -24.46 13.91 8.02
N ASN A 326 -23.37 14.42 8.61
CA ASN A 326 -22.35 13.54 9.20
C ASN A 326 -22.85 12.80 10.44
N TRP A 327 -23.87 13.32 11.12
CA TRP A 327 -24.50 12.73 12.31
C TRP A 327 -25.55 11.65 12.00
N SER A 328 -26.01 11.51 10.75
CA SER A 328 -27.07 10.52 10.41
C SER A 328 -26.48 9.27 9.75
N GLU A 329 -25.97 8.34 10.57
CA GLU A 329 -25.43 7.07 10.07
C GLU A 329 -26.46 6.25 9.28
N LYS A 330 -27.72 6.23 9.73
CA LYS A 330 -28.83 5.55 9.03
C LYS A 330 -29.01 6.07 7.60
N ALA A 331 -28.86 7.37 7.38
CA ALA A 331 -28.94 7.97 6.05
C ALA A 331 -27.72 7.61 5.18
N LYS A 332 -26.52 7.57 5.77
CA LYS A 332 -25.29 7.12 5.09
C LYS A 332 -25.43 5.66 4.61
N ARG A 333 -25.83 4.74 5.50
CA ARG A 333 -25.99 3.31 5.20
C ARG A 333 -27.01 3.02 4.08
N ARG A 334 -28.07 3.84 3.94
CA ARG A 334 -29.09 3.71 2.86
C ARG A 334 -28.57 4.02 1.45
N LYS A 335 -27.36 4.58 1.32
CA LYS A 335 -26.72 4.97 0.05
C LYS A 335 -25.40 4.25 -0.23
N THR A 336 -25.10 3.20 0.52
CA THR A 336 -23.92 2.34 0.34
C THR A 336 -24.05 1.45 -0.92
N VAL A 337 -22.92 0.86 -1.32
CA VAL A 337 -22.78 -0.20 -2.34
C VAL A 337 -23.85 -1.29 -2.14
N GLY A 338 -24.40 -1.82 -3.24
CA GLY A 338 -25.50 -2.78 -3.17
C GLY A 338 -26.91 -2.17 -3.30
N THR A 339 -27.03 -0.89 -3.65
CA THR A 339 -28.34 -0.23 -3.83
C THR A 339 -28.50 0.43 -5.20
N GLY A 340 -29.75 0.70 -5.62
CA GLY A 340 -30.02 1.33 -6.91
C GLY A 340 -29.56 0.46 -8.09
N ARG A 341 -28.75 1.01 -8.99
CA ARG A 341 -28.15 0.29 -10.12
C ARG A 341 -27.19 -0.84 -9.69
N MET A 342 -26.59 -0.74 -8.51
CA MET A 342 -25.71 -1.77 -7.95
C MET A 342 -26.46 -2.80 -7.08
N ARG A 343 -27.80 -2.88 -7.17
CA ARG A 343 -28.60 -3.83 -6.37
C ARG A 343 -28.17 -5.29 -6.59
N TYR A 344 -27.70 -5.63 -7.79
CA TYR A 344 -27.23 -6.97 -8.13
C TYR A 344 -26.14 -7.47 -7.16
N LEU A 345 -25.29 -6.57 -6.63
CA LEU A 345 -24.22 -6.93 -5.70
C LEU A 345 -24.72 -7.59 -4.41
N LYS A 346 -25.96 -7.32 -3.98
CA LYS A 346 -26.56 -8.00 -2.82
C LYS A 346 -26.70 -9.50 -3.03
N ASP A 347 -26.97 -9.90 -4.27
CA ASP A 347 -27.15 -11.30 -4.64
C ASP A 347 -25.87 -11.94 -5.19
N VAL A 348 -24.78 -11.18 -5.39
CA VAL A 348 -23.54 -11.69 -5.99
C VAL A 348 -22.93 -12.79 -5.14
N SER A 349 -22.81 -12.61 -3.82
CA SER A 349 -22.26 -13.66 -2.94
C SER A 349 -23.12 -14.93 -2.94
N ARG A 350 -24.45 -14.79 -3.07
CA ARG A 350 -25.37 -15.92 -3.19
C ARG A 350 -25.23 -16.62 -4.55
N ARG A 351 -25.13 -15.85 -5.63
CA ARG A 351 -24.91 -16.37 -6.99
C ARG A 351 -23.56 -17.06 -7.10
N PHE A 352 -22.52 -16.51 -6.46
CA PHE A 352 -21.19 -17.12 -6.38
C PHE A 352 -21.24 -18.48 -5.68
N LYS A 353 -21.91 -18.57 -4.52
CA LYS A 353 -22.15 -19.86 -3.82
C LYS A 353 -22.95 -20.86 -4.67
N ASN A 354 -23.81 -20.37 -5.57
CA ASN A 354 -24.58 -21.17 -6.51
C ASN A 354 -23.86 -21.38 -7.86
N GLY A 355 -22.57 -21.06 -7.98
CA GLY A 355 -21.79 -21.25 -9.22
C GLY A 355 -22.31 -20.45 -10.43
N PHE A 356 -23.01 -19.33 -10.19
CA PHE A 356 -23.67 -18.51 -11.21
C PHE A 356 -24.69 -19.24 -12.10
N GLN A 357 -25.17 -20.41 -11.68
CA GLN A 357 -26.17 -21.16 -12.41
C GLN A 357 -27.50 -20.39 -12.45
N THR A 358 -28.12 -20.29 -13.63
CA THR A 358 -29.46 -19.75 -13.83
C THR A 358 -30.48 -20.87 -13.77
N GLY A 359 -31.39 -20.84 -12.79
CA GLY A 359 -32.42 -21.87 -12.61
C GLY A 359 -32.78 -22.10 -11.15
N VAL A 360 -33.73 -23.01 -10.91
CA VAL A 360 -34.11 -23.46 -9.56
C VAL A 360 -33.02 -24.45 -9.07
N PRO A 361 -32.51 -24.35 -7.82
CA PRO A 361 -31.49 -25.26 -7.32
C PRO A 361 -31.91 -26.73 -7.42
N LYS A 362 -30.94 -27.61 -7.69
CA LYS A 362 -31.16 -29.06 -7.80
C LYS A 362 -31.78 -29.59 -6.48
N GLY A 363 -33.03 -30.06 -6.53
CA GLY A 363 -33.78 -30.55 -5.37
C GLY A 363 -34.73 -29.55 -4.68
N SER A 364 -34.94 -28.36 -5.23
CA SER A 364 -35.92 -27.39 -4.71
C SER A 364 -37.31 -27.57 -5.33
N ALA A 365 -38.36 -27.51 -4.51
CA ALA A 365 -39.77 -27.69 -4.91
C ALA A 365 -40.39 -26.44 -5.59
N GLY A 366 -39.62 -25.73 -6.40
CA GLY A 366 -40.09 -24.54 -7.13
C GLY A 366 -40.60 -24.90 -8.54
N PRO A 367 -41.53 -24.10 -9.12
CA PRO A 367 -42.04 -24.36 -10.46
C PRO A 367 -40.90 -24.29 -11.49
N ALA A 368 -40.73 -25.37 -12.26
CA ALA A 368 -39.74 -25.44 -13.33
C ALA A 368 -40.12 -24.45 -14.44
N VAL A 369 -39.35 -23.39 -14.60
CA VAL A 369 -39.49 -22.47 -15.73
C VAL A 369 -38.80 -23.13 -16.93
N GLN A 370 -39.59 -23.55 -17.92
CA GLN A 370 -39.08 -23.94 -19.24
C GLN A 370 -38.46 -22.71 -19.91
N ALA A 371 -37.26 -22.91 -20.46
CA ALA A 371 -36.46 -21.87 -21.10
C ALA A 371 -37.07 -21.41 -22.43
#